data_AF-A0A957K1B6-F1
#
_entry.id   AF-A0A957K1B6-F1
#
_cell.length_a   1.000
_cell.length_b   1.000
_cell.length_c   1.000
_cell.angle_alpha   90.00
_cell.angle_beta   90.00
_cell.angle_gamma   90.00
#
_symmetry.space_group_name_H-M   'P 1'
#
loop_
_entity.id
_entity.type
_entity.pdbx_description
1 polymer ?
#
loop_
_entity_poly.entity_id
_entity_poly.type
_entity_poly.pdbx_seq_one_letter_code
_entity_poly.pdbx_strand_id
1 'polypeptide(L)'
;MLNRKLYLLMMIMALLGLFLAACGSSEEEPEEGAETVTETEEETEAEPTEEPMAEEEEVMEEEEMAEPDYDTSIYGVIDDIDLEGVTVVFWHQHSGAREEELIKIVDEFNASNEWGIVVEARNEGGYDDIYNKMIAGLSSGELPALVVAYQNQA
;
A
#
# COMPACT_ATOMS: atom_id res chain seq x y z
N MET A 1 -13.27 -20.82 -51.27
CA MET A 1 -12.33 -20.83 -50.13
C MET A 1 -12.28 -19.42 -49.57
N LEU A 2 -13.03 -19.15 -48.50
CA LEU A 2 -13.06 -17.79 -47.94
C LEU A 2 -11.71 -17.49 -47.30
N ASN A 3 -11.13 -16.36 -47.68
CA ASN A 3 -9.76 -16.02 -47.30
C ASN A 3 -9.66 -15.83 -45.78
N ARG A 4 -8.78 -16.59 -45.13
CA ARG A 4 -8.57 -16.55 -43.66
C ARG A 4 -8.30 -15.12 -43.14
N LYS A 5 -7.68 -14.27 -43.97
CA LYS A 5 -7.47 -12.83 -43.68
C LYS A 5 -8.76 -12.01 -43.71
N LEU A 6 -9.73 -12.38 -44.55
CA LEU A 6 -11.05 -11.72 -44.62
C LEU A 6 -11.91 -12.07 -43.40
N TYR A 7 -11.83 -13.30 -42.90
CA TYR A 7 -12.45 -13.69 -41.63
C TYR A 7 -11.85 -12.95 -40.43
N LEU A 8 -10.52 -12.78 -40.41
CA LEU A 8 -9.83 -12.04 -39.35
C LEU A 8 -10.26 -10.56 -39.33
N LEU A 9 -10.37 -9.93 -40.51
CA LEU A 9 -10.84 -8.55 -40.66
C LEU A 9 -12.31 -8.37 -40.24
N MET A 10 -13.19 -9.32 -40.57
CA MET A 10 -14.59 -9.26 -40.12
C MET A 10 -14.73 -9.42 -38.60
N MET A 11 -13.92 -10.28 -37.97
CA MET A 11 -13.92 -10.43 -36.50
C MET A 11 -13.45 -9.16 -35.79
N ILE A 12 -12.39 -8.51 -36.30
CA ILE A 12 -11.88 -7.26 -35.73
C ILE A 12 -12.90 -6.12 -35.87
N MET A 13 -13.57 -6.02 -37.02
CA MET A 13 -14.64 -5.03 -37.23
C MET A 13 -15.87 -5.28 -36.36
N ALA A 14 -16.22 -6.54 -36.10
CA ALA A 14 -17.32 -6.89 -35.18
C ALA A 14 -16.97 -6.56 -33.72
N LEU A 15 -15.70 -6.71 -33.31
CA LEU A 15 -15.23 -6.37 -31.98
C LEU A 15 -15.08 -4.86 -31.75
N LEU A 16 -14.68 -4.09 -32.77
CA LEU A 16 -14.61 -2.62 -32.68
C LEU A 16 -15.99 -1.95 -32.58
N GLY A 17 -17.04 -2.59 -33.12
CA GLY A 17 -18.40 -2.07 -33.09
C GLY A 17 -19.08 -2.08 -31.71
N LEU A 18 -18.54 -2.83 -30.74
CA LEU A 18 -19.14 -2.95 -29.40
C LEU A 18 -18.79 -1.80 -28.44
N PHE A 19 -17.83 -0.93 -28.78
CA PHE A 19 -17.31 0.11 -27.87
C PHE A 19 -18.02 1.48 -27.96
N LEU A 20 -18.99 1.66 -28.87
CA LEU A 20 -19.60 2.97 -29.14
C LEU A 20 -20.96 3.23 -28.45
N ALA A 21 -21.30 2.46 -27.41
CA ALA A 21 -22.60 2.57 -26.71
C ALA A 21 -22.49 2.82 -25.19
N ALA A 22 -21.51 3.59 -24.74
CA ALA A 22 -21.44 4.04 -23.35
C ALA A 22 -20.99 5.50 -23.28
N CYS A 23 -21.93 6.40 -23.55
CA CYS A 23 -21.82 7.80 -23.19
C CYS A 23 -23.15 8.24 -22.58
N GLY A 24 -23.09 8.82 -21.39
CA GLY A 24 -24.18 9.57 -20.80
C GLY A 24 -24.57 9.13 -19.39
N SER A 25 -24.05 9.81 -18.37
CA SER A 25 -24.81 10.85 -17.68
C SER A 25 -23.93 11.63 -16.71
N SER A 26 -24.17 12.94 -16.69
CA SER A 26 -23.55 14.03 -15.93
C SER A 26 -24.24 14.25 -14.57
N GLU A 27 -23.61 15.09 -13.74
CA GLU A 27 -24.16 15.95 -12.65
C GLU A 27 -24.68 15.21 -11.37
N GLU A 28 -24.51 15.66 -10.12
CA GLU A 28 -24.35 17.00 -9.51
C GLU A 28 -23.53 16.98 -8.20
N GLU A 29 -23.18 18.20 -7.80
CA GLU A 29 -22.30 18.79 -6.78
C GLU A 29 -22.78 18.74 -5.29
N PRO A 30 -22.02 19.36 -4.33
CA PRO A 30 -21.88 18.96 -2.93
C PRO A 30 -22.63 19.92 -1.94
N GLU A 31 -22.00 20.20 -0.79
CA GLU A 31 -22.44 20.97 0.40
C GLU A 31 -23.08 20.05 1.46
N GLU A 32 -22.82 20.15 2.76
CA GLU A 32 -22.72 21.36 3.57
C GLU A 32 -22.28 20.96 5.00
N GLY A 33 -21.71 21.91 5.74
CA GLY A 33 -21.88 21.94 7.20
C GLY A 33 -20.69 21.52 8.06
N ALA A 34 -19.66 22.36 8.09
CA ALA A 34 -18.83 22.51 9.27
C ALA A 34 -19.62 23.27 10.34
N GLU A 35 -19.75 22.72 11.55
CA GLU A 35 -20.09 23.50 12.74
C GLU A 35 -18.93 23.43 13.74
N THR A 36 -18.25 24.57 13.81
CA THR A 36 -17.37 25.02 14.88
C THR A 36 -18.15 25.21 16.17
N VAL A 37 -17.66 24.66 17.28
CA VAL A 37 -17.95 25.16 18.62
C VAL A 37 -16.63 25.64 19.23
N THR A 38 -16.48 26.96 19.22
CA THR A 38 -15.55 27.73 20.04
C THR A 38 -16.19 28.00 21.39
N GLU A 39 -15.50 27.65 22.47
CA GLU A 39 -15.77 28.13 23.83
C GLU A 39 -14.43 28.59 24.43
N THR A 40 -14.15 29.89 24.27
CA THR A 40 -13.93 30.91 25.33
C THR A 40 -14.01 30.35 26.77
N GLU A 41 -13.19 30.59 27.78
CA GLU A 41 -12.33 31.66 28.33
C GLU A 41 -11.39 30.91 29.31
N GLU A 42 -10.22 31.36 29.74
CA GLU A 42 -10.06 32.39 30.77
C GLU A 42 -8.55 32.59 31.03
N GLU A 43 -8.23 33.83 31.41
CA GLU A 43 -6.94 34.43 31.70
C GLU A 43 -6.02 33.64 32.66
N THR A 44 -4.71 33.83 32.55
CA THR A 44 -3.95 34.62 33.55
C THR A 44 -2.53 34.89 33.04
N GLU A 45 -2.25 36.19 32.94
CA GLU A 45 -0.99 36.86 32.65
C GLU A 45 0.00 36.77 33.82
N ALA A 46 1.28 36.50 33.52
CA ALA A 46 2.45 37.11 34.19
C ALA A 46 3.74 36.70 33.45
N GLU A 47 4.27 37.60 32.63
CA GLU A 47 5.68 37.63 32.22
C GLU A 47 6.49 38.57 33.15
N PRO A 48 7.82 38.69 33.04
CA PRO A 48 8.84 37.69 32.69
C PRO A 48 9.92 37.64 33.79
N THR A 49 10.77 36.62 33.79
CA THR A 49 12.07 36.70 34.47
C THR A 49 13.13 36.35 33.45
N GLU A 50 13.78 37.38 32.91
CA GLU A 50 15.01 37.26 32.16
C GLU A 50 16.14 36.92 33.13
N GLU A 51 16.78 35.77 32.93
CA GLU A 51 18.16 35.52 33.35
C GLU A 51 18.82 34.60 32.30
N PRO A 52 20.16 34.69 32.16
CA PRO A 52 20.79 35.06 30.90
C PRO A 52 21.12 33.87 30.00
N MET A 53 21.28 34.20 28.71
CA MET A 53 21.96 33.40 27.70
C MET A 53 23.32 32.93 28.23
N ALA A 54 23.38 31.68 28.67
CA ALA A 54 24.61 30.94 28.87
C ALA A 54 24.84 30.12 27.60
N GLU A 55 25.87 30.55 26.87
CA GLU A 55 26.72 29.80 25.95
C GLU A 55 26.14 28.50 25.39
N GLU A 56 25.84 28.54 24.08
CA GLU A 56 26.03 27.41 23.17
C GLU A 56 27.44 26.83 23.38
N GLU A 57 27.57 25.87 24.29
CA GLU A 57 28.45 24.75 24.02
C GLU A 57 27.75 23.94 22.93
N GLU A 58 28.26 24.08 21.70
CA GLU A 58 28.14 23.02 20.70
C GLU A 58 28.81 21.78 21.30
N VAL A 59 28.04 21.05 22.09
CA VAL A 59 28.28 19.65 22.35
C VAL A 59 28.13 19.03 20.98
N MET A 60 29.26 18.77 20.33
CA MET A 60 29.32 17.72 19.32
C MET A 60 28.73 16.49 20.00
N GLU A 61 27.45 16.22 19.73
CA GLU A 61 26.89 14.89 19.88
C GLU A 61 27.79 14.01 19.04
N GLU A 62 28.80 13.44 19.69
CA GLU A 62 29.38 12.19 19.28
C GLU A 62 28.17 11.29 19.09
N GLU A 63 27.79 11.04 17.83
CA GLU A 63 26.77 10.07 17.47
C GLU A 63 27.25 8.73 18.04
N GLU A 64 26.99 8.50 19.33
CA GLU A 64 26.89 7.17 19.90
C GLU A 64 25.93 6.48 18.96
N MET A 65 26.45 5.57 18.13
CA MET A 65 25.62 4.71 17.30
C MET A 65 24.60 4.10 18.24
N ALA A 66 23.37 4.60 18.16
CA ALA A 66 22.29 4.18 19.03
C ALA A 66 22.22 2.67 18.91
N GLU A 67 22.39 1.96 20.03
CA GLU A 67 22.17 0.52 20.00
C GLU A 67 20.74 0.29 19.49
N PRO A 68 20.55 -0.67 18.57
CA PRO A 68 19.24 -0.88 17.96
C PRO A 68 18.16 -1.12 19.03
N ASP A 69 17.00 -0.47 18.89
CA ASP A 69 15.83 -0.61 19.80
C ASP A 69 15.08 -1.94 19.57
N TYR A 70 15.78 -2.98 19.13
CA TYR A 70 15.20 -4.30 18.86
C TYR A 70 16.17 -5.42 19.26
N ASP A 71 15.62 -6.61 19.54
CA ASP A 71 16.41 -7.76 19.95
C ASP A 71 17.19 -8.34 18.77
N THR A 72 18.45 -7.94 18.65
CA THR A 72 19.38 -8.43 17.61
C THR A 72 19.66 -9.93 17.71
N SER A 73 19.40 -10.58 18.86
CA SER A 73 19.51 -12.04 18.98
C SER A 73 18.36 -12.78 18.29
N ILE A 74 17.22 -12.11 18.10
CA ILE A 74 16.04 -12.63 17.40
C ILE A 74 16.06 -12.23 15.92
N TYR A 75 16.27 -10.94 15.64
CA TYR A 75 16.10 -10.39 14.30
C TYR A 75 17.41 -10.25 13.50
N GLY A 76 18.58 -10.41 14.15
CA GLY A 76 19.85 -10.03 13.55
C GLY A 76 20.04 -8.51 13.53
N VAL A 77 21.00 -8.01 12.75
CA VAL A 77 21.18 -6.57 12.50
C VAL A 77 20.44 -6.24 11.20
N ILE A 78 19.23 -5.71 11.31
CA ILE A 78 18.36 -5.46 10.15
C ILE A 78 18.60 -4.08 9.52
N ASP A 79 19.20 -3.15 10.27
CA ASP A 79 19.49 -1.78 9.79
C ASP A 79 20.51 -1.77 8.64
N ASP A 80 21.35 -2.81 8.55
CA ASP A 80 22.36 -2.99 7.51
C ASP A 80 21.81 -3.65 6.22
N ILE A 81 20.52 -4.00 6.19
CA ILE A 81 19.90 -4.68 5.06
C ILE A 81 19.42 -3.65 4.03
N ASP A 82 19.96 -3.74 2.81
CA ASP A 82 19.44 -2.99 1.67
C ASP A 82 18.11 -3.59 1.19
N LEU A 83 17.03 -2.82 1.35
CA LEU A 83 15.67 -3.19 1.00
C LEU A 83 15.18 -2.51 -0.29
N GLU A 84 16.00 -1.65 -0.91
CA GLU A 84 15.60 -0.91 -2.10
C GLU A 84 15.29 -1.87 -3.26
N GLY A 85 14.08 -1.78 -3.81
CA GLY A 85 13.64 -2.63 -4.92
C GLY A 85 13.23 -4.04 -4.51
N VAL A 86 13.18 -4.37 -3.21
CA VAL A 86 12.57 -5.61 -2.73
C VAL A 86 11.07 -5.61 -3.05
N THR A 87 10.61 -6.65 -3.75
CA THR A 87 9.20 -6.82 -4.07
C THR A 87 8.55 -7.90 -3.21
N VAL A 88 7.51 -7.53 -2.45
CA VAL A 88 6.68 -8.42 -1.64
C VAL A 88 5.40 -8.73 -2.41
N VAL A 89 5.34 -9.92 -3.01
CA VAL A 89 4.11 -10.39 -3.66
C VAL A 89 3.12 -10.87 -2.60
N PHE A 90 1.91 -10.31 -2.60
CA PHE A 90 0.81 -10.66 -1.70
C PHE A 90 -0.36 -11.28 -2.46
N TRP A 91 -0.69 -12.54 -2.19
CA TRP A 91 -1.86 -13.21 -2.77
C TRP A 91 -3.10 -13.05 -1.89
N HIS A 92 -4.17 -12.52 -2.48
CA HIS A 92 -5.47 -12.33 -1.82
C HIS A 92 -6.65 -12.77 -2.70
N GLN A 93 -7.81 -12.81 -2.06
CA GLN A 93 -9.12 -13.23 -2.58
C GLN A 93 -10.16 -12.11 -2.58
N HIS A 94 -9.78 -10.94 -2.04
CA HIS A 94 -10.67 -9.77 -2.02
C HIS A 94 -11.06 -9.36 -3.43
N SER A 95 -12.33 -8.96 -3.60
CA SER A 95 -12.88 -8.46 -4.86
C SER A 95 -13.84 -7.29 -4.61
N GLY A 96 -14.09 -6.50 -5.66
CA GLY A 96 -14.97 -5.32 -5.60
C GLY A 96 -14.48 -4.28 -4.59
N ALA A 97 -15.39 -3.67 -3.83
CA ALA A 97 -15.04 -2.62 -2.88
C ALA A 97 -13.95 -3.02 -1.86
N ARG A 98 -13.85 -4.29 -1.47
CA ARG A 98 -12.77 -4.73 -0.56
C ARG A 98 -11.41 -4.74 -1.23
N GLU A 99 -11.35 -5.11 -2.50
CA GLU A 99 -10.13 -5.08 -3.29
C GLU A 99 -9.70 -3.64 -3.57
N GLU A 100 -10.66 -2.77 -3.90
CA GLU A 100 -10.40 -1.33 -4.09
C GLU A 100 -9.77 -0.68 -2.85
N GLU A 101 -10.30 -0.95 -1.65
CA GLU A 101 -9.72 -0.43 -0.40
C GLU A 101 -8.36 -1.08 -0.08
N LEU A 102 -8.19 -2.38 -0.33
CA LEU A 102 -6.90 -3.04 -0.15
C LEU A 102 -5.83 -2.42 -1.05
N ILE A 103 -6.15 -2.15 -2.31
CA ILE A 103 -5.22 -1.54 -3.27
C ILE A 103 -4.81 -0.15 -2.80
N LYS A 104 -5.74 0.66 -2.26
CA LYS A 104 -5.39 1.98 -1.69
C LYS A 104 -4.38 1.87 -0.55
N ILE A 105 -4.55 0.91 0.36
CA ILE A 105 -3.60 0.66 1.45
C ILE A 105 -2.23 0.27 0.91
N VAL A 106 -2.19 -0.60 -0.10
CA VAL A 106 -0.95 -1.04 -0.75
C VAL A 106 -0.26 0.11 -1.47
N ASP A 107 -1.02 0.93 -2.20
CA ASP A 107 -0.50 2.11 -2.91
C ASP A 107 0.06 3.15 -1.92
N GLU A 108 -0.64 3.39 -0.81
CA GLU A 108 -0.16 4.27 0.25
C GLU A 108 1.14 3.75 0.87
N PHE A 109 1.23 2.46 1.19
CA PHE A 109 2.47 1.86 1.67
C PHE A 109 3.61 2.01 0.65
N ASN A 110 3.37 1.66 -0.60
CA ASN A 110 4.37 1.74 -1.67
C ASN A 110 4.86 3.18 -1.92
N ALA A 111 3.99 4.18 -1.73
CA ALA A 111 4.34 5.57 -1.93
C ALA A 111 5.04 6.21 -0.72
N SER A 112 4.76 5.75 0.50
CA SER A 112 5.19 6.41 1.74
C SER A 112 6.33 5.71 2.47
N ASN A 113 6.55 4.42 2.25
CA ASN A 113 7.60 3.70 2.96
C ASN A 113 9.00 4.18 2.54
N GLU A 114 9.85 4.46 3.52
CA GLU A 114 11.20 5.02 3.30
C GLU A 114 12.23 3.97 2.87
N TRP A 115 11.89 2.68 2.97
CA TRP A 115 12.80 1.57 2.71
C TRP A 115 12.81 1.11 1.24
N GLY A 116 11.97 1.69 0.37
CA GLY A 116 11.92 1.34 -1.05
C GLY A 116 11.33 -0.05 -1.34
N ILE A 117 10.56 -0.60 -0.40
CA ILE A 117 9.85 -1.88 -0.56
C ILE A 117 8.64 -1.66 -1.46
N VAL A 118 8.41 -2.59 -2.39
CA VAL A 118 7.23 -2.60 -3.26
C VAL A 118 6.35 -3.80 -2.94
N VAL A 119 5.12 -3.57 -2.54
CA VAL A 119 4.10 -4.60 -2.36
C VAL A 119 3.30 -4.75 -3.65
N GLU A 120 3.22 -5.98 -4.16
CA GLU A 120 2.36 -6.34 -5.28
C GLU A 120 1.19 -7.20 -4.78
N ALA A 121 0.04 -6.57 -4.52
CA ALA A 121 -1.19 -7.29 -4.21
C ALA A 121 -1.80 -7.91 -5.48
N ARG A 122 -2.07 -9.22 -5.44
CA ARG A 122 -2.60 -10.00 -6.55
C ARG A 122 -3.84 -10.75 -6.10
N ASN A 123 -4.94 -10.53 -6.82
CA ASN A 123 -6.13 -11.35 -6.71
C ASN A 123 -5.91 -12.69 -7.42
N GLU A 124 -5.87 -13.76 -6.64
CA GLU A 124 -5.57 -15.11 -7.12
C GLU A 124 -6.80 -16.03 -7.06
N GLY A 125 -8.00 -15.45 -7.02
CA GLY A 125 -9.27 -16.17 -6.98
C GLY A 125 -9.80 -16.37 -5.56
N GLY A 126 -10.55 -17.44 -5.35
CA GLY A 126 -11.08 -17.77 -4.02
C GLY A 126 -10.02 -18.38 -3.08
N TYR A 127 -10.38 -18.57 -1.81
CA TYR A 127 -9.51 -19.25 -0.83
C TYR A 127 -9.02 -20.62 -1.31
N ASP A 128 -9.90 -21.43 -1.91
CA ASP A 128 -9.52 -22.75 -2.42
C ASP A 128 -8.56 -22.64 -3.62
N ASP A 129 -8.73 -21.63 -4.47
CA ASP A 129 -7.82 -21.38 -5.60
C ASP A 129 -6.42 -21.00 -5.08
N ILE A 130 -6.35 -20.09 -4.12
CA ILE A 130 -5.11 -19.67 -3.46
C ILE A 130 -4.43 -20.83 -2.76
N TYR A 131 -5.17 -21.62 -1.99
CA TYR A 131 -4.64 -22.80 -1.30
C TYR A 131 -4.07 -23.81 -2.31
N ASN A 132 -4.83 -24.16 -3.34
CA ASN A 132 -4.36 -25.09 -4.37
C ASN A 132 -3.13 -24.54 -5.12
N LYS A 133 -3.10 -23.23 -5.39
CA LYS A 133 -1.96 -22.55 -6.01
C LYS A 133 -0.72 -22.61 -5.12
N MET A 134 -0.87 -22.37 -3.82
CA MET A 134 0.22 -22.49 -2.83
C MET A 134 0.75 -23.93 -2.79
N ILE A 135 -0.13 -24.94 -2.70
CA ILE A 135 0.28 -26.35 -2.68
C ILE A 135 1.05 -26.72 -3.96
N ALA A 136 0.63 -26.23 -5.13
CA ALA A 136 1.39 -26.40 -6.36
C ALA A 136 2.74 -25.65 -6.33
N GLY A 137 2.74 -24.43 -5.78
CA GLY A 137 3.92 -23.57 -5.62
C GLY A 137 5.00 -24.16 -4.72
N LEU A 138 4.63 -24.94 -3.69
CA LEU A 138 5.59 -25.63 -2.81
C LEU A 138 6.54 -26.56 -3.58
N SER A 139 6.11 -27.10 -4.71
CA SER A 139 6.94 -27.98 -5.56
C SER A 139 7.76 -27.19 -6.59
N SER A 140 7.24 -26.07 -7.10
CA SER A 140 7.93 -25.25 -8.11
C SER A 140 8.87 -24.21 -7.51
N GLY A 141 8.67 -23.84 -6.24
CA GLY A 141 9.33 -22.70 -5.59
C GLY A 141 8.68 -21.34 -5.92
N GLU A 142 7.61 -21.32 -6.71
CA GLU A 142 6.89 -20.10 -7.08
C GLU A 142 5.82 -19.78 -6.02
N LEU A 143 6.25 -19.19 -4.91
CA LEU A 143 5.39 -18.80 -3.79
C LEU A 143 5.38 -17.28 -3.63
N PRO A 144 4.28 -16.70 -3.11
CA PRO A 144 4.26 -15.31 -2.71
C PRO A 144 5.06 -15.14 -1.41
N ALA A 145 5.41 -13.89 -1.10
CA ALA A 145 5.96 -13.54 0.19
C ALA A 145 4.87 -13.52 1.28
N LEU A 146 3.64 -13.14 0.90
CA LEU A 146 2.49 -13.09 1.79
C LEU A 146 1.27 -13.74 1.11
N VAL A 147 0.46 -14.48 1.87
CA VAL A 147 -0.75 -15.13 1.36
C VAL A 147 -1.87 -15.10 2.39
N VAL A 148 -3.09 -14.84 1.94
CA VAL A 148 -4.29 -15.03 2.77
C VAL A 148 -4.64 -16.51 2.84
N ALA A 149 -4.82 -17.03 4.05
CA ALA A 149 -5.29 -18.40 4.29
C ALA A 149 -6.31 -18.44 5.43
N TYR A 150 -7.18 -19.46 5.42
CA TYR A 150 -7.89 -19.83 6.64
C TYR A 150 -6.94 -20.50 7.64
N GLN A 151 -7.28 -20.44 8.92
CA GLN A 151 -6.48 -21.03 10.01
C GLN A 151 -6.23 -22.52 9.84
N ASN A 152 -7.14 -23.26 9.19
CA ASN A 152 -7.00 -24.70 8.92
C ASN A 152 -6.24 -25.00 7.62
N GLN A 153 -5.77 -23.98 6.91
CA GLN A 153 -5.02 -24.07 5.65
C GLN A 153 -3.61 -23.44 5.76
N ALA A 154 -3.26 -22.86 6.92
CA ALA A 154 -1.98 -22.21 7.22
C ALA A 154 -1.05 -23.10 8.04
#